data_AF-A0A1C2GEI4-F1
#
_entry.id   AF-A0A1C2GEI4-F1
#
_cell.length_a   1.000
_cell.length_b   1.000
_cell.length_c   1.000
_cell.angle_alpha   90.00
_cell.angle_beta   90.00
_cell.angle_gamma   90.00
#
_symmetry.space_group_name_H-M   'P 1'
#
loop_
_entity.id
_entity.type
_entity.pdbx_description
1 polymer ?
#
loop_
_entity_poly.entity_id
_entity_poly.type
_entity_poly.pdbx_seq_one_letter_code
_entity_poly.pdbx_strand_id
1 'polypeptide(L)'
;IPKYRRKAIFNQYRRDLRDYIRLLCKYKGVEIIEGHMMPDHVHLLVSIPPKLSVSQFMGYLKGKSALMMFDRHANLKYKYGNRHFGAEGYYVSTVGLNESTIKKYIRDQEKYDIAMDKLTSVEYSDPFKGK
;
A
#
# COMPACT_ATOMS: atom_id res chain seq x y z
N ILE A 1 -2.00 2.14 2.13
CA ILE A 1 -2.75 1.94 3.39
C ILE A 1 -4.22 1.68 3.05
N PRO A 2 -4.78 0.50 3.32
CA PRO A 2 -6.20 0.18 3.15
C PRO A 2 -7.06 1.09 4.02
N LYS A 3 -8.18 1.57 3.47
CA LYS A 3 -9.15 2.36 4.23
C LYS A 3 -9.87 1.45 5.25
N TYR A 4 -10.12 1.95 6.46
CA TYR A 4 -10.90 1.29 7.51
C TYR A 4 -10.33 -0.06 8.01
N ARG A 5 -9.00 -0.19 8.18
CA ARG A 5 -8.36 -1.40 8.76
C ARG A 5 -8.77 -2.72 8.09
N ARG A 6 -9.00 -2.70 6.76
CA ARG A 6 -9.32 -3.87 5.94
C ARG A 6 -8.12 -4.80 5.67
N LYS A 7 -7.31 -5.07 6.71
CA LYS A 7 -6.04 -5.81 6.64
C LYS A 7 -6.22 -7.23 6.06
N ALA A 8 -7.27 -7.93 6.48
CA ALA A 8 -7.55 -9.29 6.04
C ALA A 8 -7.79 -9.42 4.52
N ILE A 9 -8.51 -8.46 3.94
CA ILE A 9 -8.83 -8.44 2.50
C ILE A 9 -7.60 -8.04 1.69
N PHE A 10 -6.85 -7.07 2.20
CA PHE A 10 -5.59 -6.67 1.60
C PHE A 10 -4.61 -7.85 1.51
N ASN A 11 -4.54 -8.66 2.57
CA ASN A 11 -3.71 -9.85 2.61
C ASN A 11 -4.19 -10.94 1.62
N GLN A 12 -5.51 -11.15 1.51
CA GLN A 12 -6.10 -12.13 0.59
C GLN A 12 -5.72 -11.84 -0.87
N TYR A 13 -5.79 -10.57 -1.29
CA TYR A 13 -5.56 -10.16 -2.68
C TYR A 13 -4.19 -9.52 -2.92
N ARG A 14 -3.24 -9.72 -2.00
CA ARG A 14 -1.89 -9.10 -2.07
C ARG A 14 -1.14 -9.42 -3.35
N ARG A 15 -1.37 -10.62 -3.92
CA ARG A 15 -0.71 -11.08 -5.14
C ARG A 15 -1.23 -10.30 -6.35
N ASP A 16 -2.54 -10.26 -6.53
CA ASP A 16 -3.18 -9.50 -7.61
C ASP A 16 -2.82 -8.01 -7.54
N LEU A 17 -2.88 -7.42 -6.34
CA LEU A 17 -2.53 -6.02 -6.15
C LEU A 17 -1.07 -5.71 -6.51
N ARG A 18 -0.14 -6.61 -6.17
CA ARG A 18 1.28 -6.48 -6.55
C ARG A 18 1.41 -6.46 -8.08
N ASP A 19 0.70 -7.34 -8.77
CA ASP A 19 0.78 -7.45 -10.22
C ASP A 19 0.15 -6.23 -10.92
N TYR A 20 -0.95 -5.69 -10.38
CA TYR A 20 -1.52 -4.44 -10.88
C TYR A 20 -0.59 -3.26 -10.67
N ILE A 21 0.03 -3.13 -9.50
CA ILE A 21 0.99 -2.05 -9.22
C ILE A 21 2.15 -2.13 -10.22
N ARG A 22 2.73 -3.32 -10.43
CA ARG A 22 3.81 -3.52 -11.41
C ARG A 22 3.40 -3.12 -12.82
N LEU A 23 2.21 -3.54 -13.26
CA LEU A 23 1.69 -3.20 -14.59
C LEU A 23 1.48 -1.69 -14.75
N LEU A 24 0.88 -1.03 -13.76
CA LEU A 24 0.61 0.40 -13.77
C LEU A 24 1.90 1.24 -13.76
N CYS A 25 2.91 0.81 -13.00
CA CYS A 25 4.24 1.43 -13.03
C CYS A 25 4.86 1.31 -14.43
N LYS A 26 4.81 0.11 -15.04
CA LYS A 26 5.31 -0.12 -16.40
C LYS A 26 4.64 0.80 -17.42
N TYR A 27 3.32 0.99 -17.35
CA TYR A 27 2.58 1.89 -18.25
C TYR A 27 2.95 3.36 -18.11
N LYS A 28 3.44 3.78 -16.95
CA LYS A 28 3.92 5.15 -16.71
C LYS A 28 5.42 5.32 -16.87
N GLY A 29 6.15 4.26 -17.25
CA GLY A 29 7.60 4.28 -17.32
C GLY A 29 8.24 4.54 -15.95
N VAL A 30 7.57 4.15 -14.86
CA VAL A 30 8.08 4.24 -13.49
C VAL A 30 8.75 2.91 -13.17
N GLU A 31 10.01 2.97 -12.75
CA GLU A 31 10.77 1.79 -12.34
C GLU A 31 10.52 1.51 -10.86
N ILE A 32 10.26 0.25 -10.52
CA ILE A 32 10.16 -0.19 -9.12
C ILE A 32 11.53 -0.75 -8.73
N ILE A 33 12.23 -0.04 -7.85
CA ILE A 33 13.53 -0.44 -7.33
C ILE A 33 13.34 -1.48 -6.22
N GLU A 34 12.40 -1.21 -5.30
CA GLU A 34 12.06 -2.12 -4.20
C GLU A 34 10.58 -1.97 -3.83
N GLY A 35 9.95 -3.04 -3.32
CA GLY A 35 8.55 -2.99 -2.94
C GLY A 35 8.12 -4.08 -1.99
N HIS A 36 7.52 -3.68 -0.87
CA HIS A 36 7.05 -4.55 0.20
C HIS A 36 5.54 -4.42 0.39
N MET A 37 4.85 -5.56 0.33
CA MET A 37 3.41 -5.64 0.54
C MET A 37 3.16 -6.05 1.99
N MET A 38 2.80 -5.10 2.84
CA MET A 38 2.47 -5.33 4.25
C MET A 38 0.97 -5.67 4.38
N PRO A 39 0.53 -6.33 5.47
CA PRO A 39 -0.88 -6.66 5.66
C PRO A 39 -1.83 -5.46 5.62
N ASP A 40 -1.33 -4.27 5.88
CA ASP A 40 -2.11 -3.03 6.02
C ASP A 40 -1.50 -1.82 5.33
N HIS A 41 -0.47 -1.98 4.51
CA HIS A 41 0.05 -0.93 3.64
C HIS A 41 1.00 -1.51 2.58
N VAL A 42 1.48 -0.64 1.70
CA VAL A 42 2.50 -0.97 0.70
C VAL A 42 3.58 0.06 0.82
N HIS A 43 4.82 -0.41 0.92
CA HIS A 43 6.02 0.39 0.75
C HIS A 43 6.55 0.19 -0.66
N LEU A 44 6.76 1.28 -1.39
CA LEU A 44 7.34 1.25 -2.73
C LEU A 44 8.48 2.26 -2.79
N LEU A 45 9.62 1.78 -3.27
CA LEU A 45 10.73 2.62 -3.72
C LEU A 45 10.70 2.62 -5.25
N VAL A 46 10.46 3.80 -5.82
CA VAL A 46 10.26 3.95 -7.26
C VAL A 46 11.09 5.09 -7.84
N SER A 47 11.57 4.92 -9.07
CA SER A 47 12.16 5.97 -9.88
C SER A 47 11.09 6.54 -10.81
N ILE A 48 10.69 7.79 -10.57
CA ILE A 48 9.64 8.49 -11.34
C ILE A 48 10.31 9.41 -12.37
N PRO A 49 9.95 9.34 -13.67
CA PRO A 49 10.46 10.26 -14.67
C PRO A 49 10.17 11.73 -14.29
N PRO A 50 11.11 12.67 -14.48
CA PRO A 50 10.96 14.07 -14.03
C PRO A 50 9.79 14.80 -14.70
N LYS A 51 9.35 14.34 -15.88
CA LYS A 51 8.17 14.86 -16.59
C LYS A 51 6.83 14.50 -15.94
N LEU A 52 6.82 13.56 -15.00
CA LEU A 52 5.62 13.06 -14.33
C LEU A 52 5.60 13.57 -12.89
N SER A 53 4.56 14.31 -12.52
CA SER A 53 4.46 14.77 -11.13
C SER A 53 4.16 13.60 -10.19
N VAL A 54 4.76 13.64 -9.00
CA VAL A 54 4.56 12.63 -7.95
C VAL A 54 3.07 12.49 -7.62
N SER A 55 2.36 13.61 -7.46
CA SER A 55 0.93 13.61 -7.10
C SER A 55 0.06 12.99 -8.20
N GLN A 56 0.35 13.28 -9.47
CA GLN A 56 -0.34 12.67 -10.61
C GLN A 56 -0.08 11.17 -10.68
N PHE A 57 1.16 10.74 -10.50
CA PHE A 57 1.51 9.32 -10.48
C PHE A 57 0.79 8.59 -9.33
N MET A 58 0.80 9.15 -8.13
CA MET A 58 0.15 8.55 -6.96
C MET A 58 -1.38 8.47 -7.11
N GLY A 59 -2.00 9.53 -7.66
CA GLY A 59 -3.43 9.52 -7.98
C GLY A 59 -3.78 8.44 -9.01
N TYR A 60 -2.99 8.33 -10.08
CA TYR A 60 -3.13 7.29 -11.10
C TYR A 60 -2.97 5.89 -10.50
N LEU A 61 -1.89 5.64 -9.77
CA LEU A 61 -1.55 4.33 -9.22
C LEU A 61 -2.65 3.85 -8.27
N LYS A 62 -3.01 4.67 -7.27
CA LYS A 62 -4.05 4.33 -6.28
C LYS A 62 -5.43 4.18 -6.91
N GLY A 63 -5.78 5.07 -7.84
CA GLY A 63 -7.10 5.05 -8.49
C GLY A 63 -7.27 3.84 -9.40
N LYS A 64 -6.30 3.57 -10.28
CA LYS A 64 -6.36 2.44 -11.21
C LYS A 64 -6.20 1.10 -10.52
N SER A 65 -5.32 0.98 -9.51
CA SER A 65 -5.19 -0.27 -8.76
C SER A 65 -6.48 -0.60 -8.01
N ALA A 66 -7.15 0.38 -7.41
CA ALA A 66 -8.45 0.19 -6.78
C ALA A 66 -9.52 -0.26 -7.81
N LEU A 67 -9.57 0.39 -8.98
CA LEU A 67 -10.50 0.01 -10.03
C LEU A 67 -10.30 -1.43 -10.50
N MET A 68 -9.06 -1.83 -10.79
CA MET A 68 -8.72 -3.20 -11.21
C MET A 68 -9.08 -4.24 -10.13
N MET A 69 -8.86 -3.89 -8.87
CA MET A 69 -9.27 -4.72 -7.73
C MET A 69 -10.79 -4.92 -7.67
N PHE A 70 -11.59 -3.85 -7.84
CA PHE A 70 -13.05 -3.99 -7.81
C PHE A 70 -13.62 -4.68 -9.05
N ASP A 71 -12.96 -4.53 -10.19
CA ASP A 71 -13.38 -5.16 -11.45
C ASP A 71 -13.18 -6.68 -11.41
N ARG A 72 -12.00 -7.14 -11.00
CA ARG A 72 -11.67 -8.57 -10.97
C ARG A 72 -12.22 -9.30 -9.75
N HIS A 73 -12.48 -8.59 -8.64
CA HIS A 73 -13.02 -9.16 -7.42
C HIS A 73 -14.40 -8.56 -7.12
N ALA A 74 -15.39 -8.95 -7.93
CA ALA A 74 -16.77 -8.44 -7.88
C ALA A 74 -17.40 -8.47 -6.47
N ASN A 75 -17.04 -9.46 -5.64
CA ASN A 75 -17.48 -9.55 -4.25
C ASN A 75 -17.08 -8.33 -3.40
N LEU A 76 -15.98 -7.64 -3.75
CA LEU A 76 -15.57 -6.39 -3.09
C LEU A 76 -16.52 -5.24 -3.44
N LYS A 77 -17.09 -5.21 -4.64
CA LYS A 77 -18.00 -4.14 -5.09
C LYS A 77 -19.29 -4.12 -4.27
N TYR A 78 -19.86 -5.30 -4.01
CA TYR A 78 -21.08 -5.47 -3.21
C TYR A 78 -20.84 -5.23 -1.72
N LYS A 79 -19.68 -5.64 -1.20
CA LYS A 79 -19.41 -5.59 0.25
C LYS A 79 -19.00 -4.21 0.75
N TYR A 80 -18.57 -3.29 -0.14
CA TYR A 80 -17.98 -2.01 0.27
C TYR A 80 -18.71 -0.76 -0.21
N GLY A 81 -19.71 -0.88 -1.10
CA GLY A 81 -20.65 0.19 -1.52
C GLY A 81 -20.02 1.37 -2.28
N ASN A 82 -18.91 1.87 -1.75
CA ASN A 82 -18.12 2.99 -2.23
C ASN A 82 -16.79 2.40 -2.72
N ARG A 83 -16.43 2.62 -4.00
CA ARG A 83 -15.27 2.03 -4.69
C ARG A 83 -13.90 2.58 -4.20
N HIS A 84 -13.73 2.74 -2.89
CA HIS A 84 -12.49 3.19 -2.27
C HIS A 84 -11.78 2.01 -1.59
N PHE A 85 -10.61 1.64 -2.12
CA PHE A 85 -9.79 0.55 -1.59
C PHE A 85 -8.68 1.04 -0.63
N GLY A 86 -8.10 2.22 -0.91
CA GLY A 86 -7.05 2.84 -0.09
C GLY A 86 -7.53 4.05 0.72
N ALA A 87 -6.77 4.41 1.76
CA ALA A 87 -6.87 5.70 2.43
C ALA A 87 -6.54 6.83 1.46
N GLU A 88 -7.10 8.01 1.70
CA GLU A 88 -6.92 9.20 0.86
C GLU A 88 -5.46 9.68 0.88
N GLY A 89 -4.86 9.69 2.07
CA GLY A 89 -3.46 10.04 2.28
C GLY A 89 -2.47 9.04 1.65
N TYR A 90 -1.31 9.57 1.30
CA TYR A 90 -0.10 8.82 0.93
C TYR A 90 1.10 9.62 1.45
N TYR A 91 2.17 8.92 1.80
CA TYR A 91 3.43 9.54 2.21
C TYR A 91 4.42 9.42 1.05
N VAL A 92 5.17 10.49 0.80
CA VAL A 92 6.29 10.49 -0.15
C VAL A 92 7.47 11.19 0.50
N SER A 93 8.63 10.56 0.40
CA SER A 93 9.91 11.17 0.68
C SER A 93 10.78 11.04 -0.57
N THR A 94 11.42 12.13 -0.97
CA THR A 94 12.42 12.11 -2.04
C THR A 94 13.74 11.63 -1.47
N VAL A 95 14.12 10.41 -1.81
CA VAL A 95 15.48 9.92 -1.53
C VAL A 95 16.41 10.35 -2.68
N GLY A 96 17.46 11.09 -2.34
CA GLY A 96 18.55 11.37 -3.29
C GLY A 96 19.30 10.08 -3.67
N LEU A 97 20.19 10.16 -4.66
CA LEU A 97 20.92 9.07 -5.33
C LEU A 97 21.80 8.14 -4.44
N ASN A 98 21.72 8.22 -3.11
CA ASN A 98 22.56 7.41 -2.23
C ASN A 98 21.83 6.16 -1.72
N GLU A 99 22.19 5.01 -2.30
CA GLU A 99 21.65 3.67 -1.98
C GLU A 99 21.76 3.33 -0.47
N SER A 100 22.78 3.84 0.21
CA SER A 100 22.95 3.65 1.66
C SER A 100 21.85 4.32 2.48
N THR A 101 21.43 5.52 2.08
CA THR A 101 20.33 6.28 2.69
C THR A 101 19.00 5.57 2.47
N ILE A 102 18.82 5.00 1.27
CA ILE A 102 17.62 4.24 0.90
C ILE A 102 17.49 2.98 1.78
N LYS A 103 18.54 2.17 1.88
CA LYS A 103 18.54 0.95 2.72
C LYS A 103 18.32 1.26 4.20
N LYS A 104 18.91 2.35 4.69
CA LYS A 104 18.72 2.81 6.07
C LYS A 104 17.26 3.23 6.31
N TYR A 105 16.69 4.02 5.41
CA TYR A 105 15.29 4.44 5.50
C TYR A 105 14.33 3.25 5.55
N ILE A 106 14.50 2.24 4.70
CA ILE A 106 13.64 1.04 4.70
C ILE A 106 13.76 0.27 6.01
N ARG A 107 14.98 0.03 6.52
CA ARG A 107 15.18 -0.66 7.81
C ARG A 107 14.58 0.11 8.98
N ASP A 108 14.76 1.43 9.00
CA ASP A 108 14.27 2.27 10.09
C ASP A 108 12.73 2.34 10.04
N GLN A 109 12.14 2.37 8.83
CA GLN A 109 10.70 2.34 8.64
C GLN A 109 10.10 0.98 9.04
N GLU A 110 10.69 -0.13 8.64
CA GLU A 110 10.26 -1.47 9.08
C GLU A 110 10.34 -1.62 10.61
N LYS A 111 11.42 -1.14 11.23
CA LYS A 111 11.56 -1.15 12.70
C LYS A 111 10.52 -0.26 13.37
N TYR A 112 10.25 0.92 12.84
CA TYR A 112 9.24 1.83 13.36
C TYR A 112 7.84 1.22 13.24
N ASP A 113 7.52 0.62 12.09
CA ASP A 113 6.24 -0.05 11.85
C ASP A 113 6.08 -1.26 12.79
N ILE A 114 7.12 -2.07 13.00
CA ILE A 114 7.14 -3.18 13.98
C ILE A 114 6.96 -2.67 15.41
N ALA A 115 7.64 -1.58 15.78
CA ALA A 115 7.53 -0.98 17.10
C ALA A 115 6.13 -0.41 17.35
N MET A 116 5.54 0.25 16.35
CA MET A 116 4.17 0.76 16.39
C MET A 116 3.13 -0.35 16.44
N ASP A 117 3.28 -1.43 15.67
CA ASP A 117 2.40 -2.62 15.77
C ASP A 117 2.51 -3.27 17.16
N LYS A 118 3.71 -3.29 17.78
CA LYS A 118 3.91 -3.76 19.16
C LYS A 118 3.35 -2.81 20.23
N LEU A 119 3.36 -1.49 19.99
CA LEU A 119 2.79 -0.50 20.91
C LEU A 119 1.27 -0.40 20.79
N THR A 120 0.73 -0.67 19.59
CA THR A 120 -0.71 -0.67 19.30
C THR A 120 -1.36 -2.03 19.54
N SER A 121 -0.71 -2.91 20.31
CA SER A 121 -1.36 -3.98 21.07
C SER A 121 -2.29 -3.37 22.12
N VAL A 122 -3.30 -2.62 21.67
CA VAL A 122 -4.57 -2.55 22.36
C VAL A 122 -4.99 -4.00 22.46
N GLU A 123 -4.95 -4.55 23.67
CA GLU A 123 -5.56 -5.83 24.00
C GLU A 123 -7.00 -5.76 23.52
N TYR A 124 -7.27 -6.34 22.35
CA TYR A 124 -8.64 -6.65 21.96
C TYR A 124 -9.05 -7.81 22.85
N SER A 125 -9.75 -7.49 23.94
CA SER A 125 -10.56 -8.49 24.63
C SER A 125 -11.48 -9.13 23.59
N ASP A 126 -11.38 -10.46 23.48
CA ASP A 126 -12.21 -11.26 22.59
C ASP A 126 -13.69 -11.07 22.96
N PRO A 127 -14.52 -10.44 22.11
CA PRO A 127 -15.94 -10.22 22.40
C PRO A 127 -16.77 -11.50 22.39
N PHE A 128 -16.16 -12.66 22.13
CA PHE A 128 -16.80 -13.99 22.18
C PHE A 128 -16.20 -14.91 23.24
N LYS A 129 -15.33 -14.42 24.13
CA LYS A 129 -14.96 -15.14 25.36
C LYS A 129 -16.08 -15.00 26.39
N GLY A 130 -17.10 -15.84 26.26
CA GLY A 130 -18.21 -15.91 27.23
C GLY A 130 -17.81 -16.61 28.53
N LYS A 131 -18.18 -16.00 29.67
CA LYS A 131 -19.45 -16.28 30.35
C LYS A 131 -20.06 -14.98 30.85
#